data_AF-A0A8S4NX09-F1
#
_entry.id   AF-A0A8S4NX09-F1
#
_cell.length_a   1.000
_cell.length_b   1.000
_cell.length_c   1.000
_cell.angle_alpha   90.00
_cell.angle_beta   90.00
_cell.angle_gamma   90.00
#
_symmetry.space_group_name_H-M   'P 1'
#
loop_
_entity.id
_entity.type
_entity.pdbx_description
1 polymer ?
#
loop_
_entity_poly.entity_id
_entity_poly.type
_entity_poly.pdbx_seq_one_letter_code
_entity_poly.pdbx_strand_id
1 'polypeptide(L)'
;MPGTHFFTILLLGIYGCVAADGPTVVHTIQDGTIRGTISYTLDNAVKPIYNFRGIPYASQPIGPLRFKAPKEVEPWTGELDATQAMVECPQDYEQIKEFFKEVGLG
;
A
#
# COMPACT_ATOMS: atom_id res chain seq x y z
N MET A 1 23.99 -42.20 -22.00
CA MET A 1 24.12 -40.74 -22.15
C MET A 1 23.47 -40.06 -20.94
N PRO A 2 24.24 -39.68 -19.91
CA PRO A 2 23.72 -39.24 -18.60
C PRO A 2 23.39 -37.73 -18.52
N GLY A 3 23.24 -37.03 -19.66
CA GLY A 3 23.17 -35.55 -19.71
C GLY A 3 21.78 -34.92 -19.67
N THR A 4 20.70 -35.70 -19.84
CA THR A 4 19.32 -35.17 -19.92
C THR A 4 18.64 -34.96 -18.57
N HIS A 5 19.09 -35.67 -17.52
CA HIS A 5 18.53 -35.54 -16.17
C HIS A 5 19.08 -34.33 -15.40
N PHE A 6 20.35 -33.96 -15.63
CA PHE A 6 20.96 -32.78 -15.00
C PHE A 6 20.32 -31.47 -15.50
N PHE A 7 19.95 -31.42 -16.78
CA PHE A 7 19.33 -30.25 -17.39
C PHE A 7 17.85 -30.07 -17.02
N THR A 8 17.14 -31.16 -16.70
CA THR A 8 15.73 -31.11 -16.24
C THR A 8 15.60 -30.74 -14.77
N ILE A 9 16.54 -31.15 -13.92
CA ILE A 9 16.58 -30.72 -12.51
C ILE A 9 16.89 -29.23 -12.38
N LEU A 10 17.71 -28.67 -13.29
CA LEU A 10 18.01 -27.23 -13.32
C LEU A 10 16.78 -26.37 -13.70
N LEU A 11 15.85 -26.91 -14.49
CA LEU A 11 14.60 -26.21 -14.88
C LEU A 11 13.51 -26.27 -13.78
N LEU A 12 13.52 -27.28 -12.92
CA LEU A 12 12.62 -27.38 -11.77
C LEU A 12 13.04 -26.49 -10.60
N GLY A 13 14.34 -26.19 -10.45
CA GLY A 13 14.86 -25.26 -9.43
C GLY A 13 14.59 -23.79 -9.71
N ILE A 14 14.15 -23.44 -10.94
CA ILE A 14 13.85 -22.07 -11.39
C ILE A 14 12.35 -21.76 -11.31
N TYR A 15 11.49 -22.71 -10.92
CA TYR A 15 10.16 -22.40 -10.37
C TYR A 15 10.32 -21.77 -8.98
N GLY A 16 10.96 -20.60 -8.95
CA GLY A 16 11.13 -19.78 -7.78
C GLY A 16 9.77 -19.48 -7.16
N CYS A 17 9.78 -19.35 -5.84
CA CYS A 17 8.69 -18.84 -5.04
C CYS A 17 8.06 -17.63 -5.73
N VAL A 18 6.87 -17.81 -6.30
CA VAL A 18 5.97 -16.68 -6.53
C VAL A 18 5.59 -16.21 -5.14
N ALA A 19 6.06 -15.02 -4.75
CA ALA A 19 5.50 -14.35 -3.59
C ALA A 19 4.01 -14.16 -3.91
N ALA A 20 3.15 -14.90 -3.21
CA ALA A 20 1.71 -14.71 -3.35
C ALA A 20 1.39 -13.36 -2.70
N ASP A 21 1.21 -12.33 -3.52
CA ASP A 21 0.53 -11.12 -3.07
C ASP A 21 -0.82 -11.56 -2.49
N GLY A 22 -1.12 -11.09 -1.27
CA GLY A 22 -2.35 -11.46 -0.57
C GLY A 22 -3.60 -11.15 -1.40
N PRO A 23 -4.77 -11.69 -1.02
CA PRO A 23 -5.99 -11.49 -1.80
C PRO A 23 -6.27 -9.99 -2.00
N THR A 24 -6.57 -9.59 -3.24
CA THR A 24 -6.87 -8.20 -3.60
C THR A 24 -8.36 -8.01 -3.87
N VAL A 25 -8.79 -6.75 -3.84
CA VAL A 25 -10.16 -6.34 -4.16
C VAL A 25 -10.11 -5.10 -5.05
N VAL A 26 -10.94 -5.06 -6.09
CA VAL A 26 -11.07 -3.89 -6.98
C VAL A 26 -12.41 -3.22 -6.74
N HIS A 27 -12.41 -1.90 -6.63
CA HIS A 27 -13.61 -1.09 -6.43
C HIS A 27 -13.54 0.19 -7.27
N THR A 28 -14.69 0.66 -7.76
CA THR A 28 -14.78 1.91 -8.51
C THR A 28 -15.46 2.98 -7.65
N ILE A 29 -14.80 4.12 -7.52
CA ILE A 29 -15.30 5.32 -6.83
C ILE A 29 -15.47 6.46 -7.84
N GLN A 30 -15.93 7.62 -7.38
CA GLN A 30 -16.16 8.80 -8.23
C GLN A 30 -14.91 9.22 -9.01
N ASP A 31 -13.74 9.14 -8.39
CA ASP A 31 -12.48 9.65 -8.96
C ASP A 31 -11.71 8.60 -9.79
N GLY A 32 -12.15 7.34 -9.79
CA GLY A 32 -11.53 6.26 -10.57
C GLY A 32 -11.64 4.88 -9.93
N THR A 33 -10.90 3.91 -10.48
CA THR A 33 -10.86 2.53 -9.99
C THR A 33 -9.65 2.33 -9.06
N ILE A 34 -9.85 1.63 -7.94
CA ILE A 34 -8.83 1.36 -6.91
C ILE A 34 -8.67 -0.14 -6.66
N ARG A 35 -7.45 -0.58 -6.36
CA ARG A 35 -7.12 -1.94 -5.91
C ARG A 35 -6.62 -1.95 -4.48
N GLY A 36 -7.37 -2.58 -3.59
CA GLY A 36 -7.01 -2.79 -2.19
C GLY A 36 -6.58 -4.22 -1.88
N THR A 37 -6.36 -4.49 -0.59
CA THR A 37 -6.10 -5.84 -0.06
C THR A 37 -7.23 -6.32 0.82
N ILE A 38 -7.36 -7.64 0.94
CA ILE A 38 -8.22 -8.31 1.90
C ILE A 38 -7.33 -8.89 3.00
N SER A 39 -7.61 -8.54 4.25
CA SER A 39 -6.92 -9.08 5.42
C SER A 39 -7.92 -9.65 6.42
N TYR A 40 -7.40 -10.29 7.46
CA TYR A 40 -8.18 -10.86 8.55
C TYR A 40 -7.52 -10.49 9.87
N THR A 41 -8.30 -10.43 10.96
CA THR A 41 -7.71 -10.25 12.30
C THR A 41 -7.21 -11.59 12.83
N LEU A 42 -6.29 -11.54 13.80
CA LEU A 42 -5.75 -12.75 14.43
C LEU A 42 -6.83 -13.55 15.18
N ASP A 43 -7.83 -12.86 15.73
CA ASP A 43 -8.93 -13.43 16.50
C ASP A 43 -10.16 -13.78 15.63
N ASN A 44 -10.19 -13.39 14.36
CA ASN A 44 -11.29 -13.68 13.45
C ASN A 44 -10.81 -13.89 12.01
N ALA A 45 -10.48 -15.14 11.68
CA ALA A 45 -10.06 -15.56 10.35
C ALA A 45 -11.23 -15.72 9.34
N VAL A 46 -12.49 -15.54 9.77
CA VAL A 46 -13.67 -15.76 8.91
C VAL A 46 -14.17 -14.45 8.31
N LYS A 47 -14.08 -13.35 9.07
CA LYS A 47 -14.60 -12.05 8.62
C LYS A 47 -13.49 -11.26 7.91
N PRO A 48 -13.63 -10.99 6.59
CA PRO A 48 -12.63 -10.21 5.85
C PRO A 48 -12.68 -8.73 6.25
N ILE A 49 -11.51 -8.10 6.22
CA ILE A 49 -11.30 -6.66 6.27
C ILE A 49 -10.81 -6.22 4.89
N TYR A 50 -11.50 -5.26 4.29
CA TYR A 50 -11.12 -4.66 3.02
C TYR A 50 -10.31 -3.39 3.29
N ASN A 51 -9.05 -3.38 2.87
CA ASN A 51 -8.13 -2.27 3.09
C ASN A 51 -7.88 -1.55 1.76
N PHE A 52 -8.18 -0.26 1.74
CA PHE A 52 -7.78 0.63 0.64
C PHE A 52 -6.99 1.78 1.25
N ARG A 53 -5.69 1.78 1.02
CA ARG A 53 -4.71 2.69 1.64
C ARG A 53 -4.13 3.59 0.55
N GLY A 54 -3.78 4.82 0.91
CA GLY A 54 -3.11 5.72 -0.03
C GLY A 54 -3.99 6.24 -1.17
N ILE A 55 -5.32 6.25 -1.01
CA ILE A 55 -6.22 6.89 -1.99
C ILE A 55 -6.04 8.42 -1.89
N PRO A 56 -5.71 9.13 -2.98
CA PRO A 56 -5.64 10.58 -2.96
C PRO A 56 -7.04 11.19 -2.85
N TYR A 57 -7.24 12.07 -1.87
CA TYR A 57 -8.51 12.77 -1.65
C TYR A 57 -8.46 14.27 -2.00
N ALA A 58 -7.26 14.78 -2.30
CA ALA A 58 -7.01 16.16 -2.68
C ALA A 58 -5.76 16.26 -3.55
N SER A 59 -5.66 17.32 -4.32
CA SER A 59 -4.43 17.71 -5.01
C SER A 59 -3.30 18.00 -4.02
N GLN A 60 -2.05 17.70 -4.42
CA GLN A 60 -0.88 17.92 -3.56
C GLN A 60 -0.74 19.41 -3.17
N PRO A 61 -0.58 19.75 -1.87
CA PRO A 61 -0.53 21.14 -1.39
C PRO A 61 0.88 21.75 -1.53
N ILE A 62 1.46 21.64 -2.72
CA ILE A 62 2.82 22.10 -3.04
C ILE A 62 2.81 23.37 -3.89
N GLY A 63 3.94 24.09 -3.89
CA GLY A 63 4.10 25.32 -4.69
C GLY A 63 3.00 26.35 -4.39
N PRO A 64 2.28 26.88 -5.41
CA PRO A 64 1.22 27.87 -5.22
C PRO A 64 -0.01 27.38 -4.44
N LEU A 65 -0.14 26.07 -4.19
CA LEU A 65 -1.22 25.48 -3.39
C LEU A 65 -0.88 25.42 -1.89
N ARG A 66 0.39 25.66 -1.52
CA ARG A 66 0.78 25.68 -0.11
C ARG A 66 0.02 26.79 0.64
N PHE A 67 -0.46 26.46 1.83
CA PHE A 67 -1.27 27.35 2.70
C PHE A 67 -2.62 27.79 2.10
N LYS A 68 -3.12 27.08 1.09
CA LYS A 68 -4.49 27.25 0.59
C LYS A 68 -5.38 26.10 1.06
N ALA A 69 -6.69 26.30 0.93
CA ALA A 69 -7.64 25.21 1.12
C ALA A 69 -7.32 24.04 0.16
N PRO A 70 -7.57 22.79 0.56
CA PRO A 70 -7.41 21.63 -0.31
C PRO A 70 -8.19 21.81 -1.61
N LYS A 71 -7.55 21.52 -2.75
CA LYS A 71 -8.21 21.42 -4.04
C LYS A 71 -8.60 19.97 -4.28
N GLU A 72 -9.72 19.74 -4.96
CA GLU A 72 -10.14 18.41 -5.41
C GLU A 72 -9.02 17.66 -6.15
N VAL A 73 -9.04 16.34 -6.07
CA VAL A 73 -8.15 15.48 -6.84
C VAL A 73 -8.64 15.40 -8.29
N GLU A 74 -7.71 15.33 -9.24
CA GLU A 74 -8.08 15.06 -10.63
C GLU A 74 -8.37 13.55 -10.77
N PRO A 75 -9.49 13.14 -11.41
CA PRO A 75 -9.79 11.74 -11.65
C PRO A 75 -8.66 11.04 -12.41
N TRP A 76 -8.42 9.77 -12.11
CA TRP A 76 -7.40 8.97 -12.80
C TRP A 76 -8.01 7.95 -13.77
N THR A 77 -7.20 7.55 -14.74
CA THR A 77 -7.53 6.45 -15.64
C THR A 77 -6.83 5.17 -15.18
N GLY A 78 -7.44 4.03 -15.50
CA GLY A 78 -6.94 2.73 -15.06
C GLY A 78 -7.19 2.47 -13.57
N GLU A 79 -6.39 1.58 -13.00
CA GLU A 79 -6.52 1.11 -11.63
C GLU A 79 -5.39 1.68 -10.76
N LEU A 80 -5.75 2.45 -9.73
CA LEU A 80 -4.82 2.98 -8.74
C LEU A 80 -4.52 1.92 -7.69
N ASP A 81 -3.25 1.71 -7.41
CA ASP A 81 -2.79 0.78 -6.37
C ASP A 81 -3.02 1.39 -4.99
N ALA A 82 -4.04 0.89 -4.28
CA ALA A 82 -4.39 1.26 -2.93
C ALA A 82 -4.01 0.16 -1.90
N THR A 83 -2.98 -0.64 -2.19
CA THR A 83 -2.50 -1.70 -1.28
C THR A 83 -1.51 -1.18 -0.24
N GLN A 84 -0.92 0.00 -0.46
CA GLN A 84 0.13 0.58 0.38
C GLN A 84 -0.24 1.97 0.90
N ALA A 85 0.38 2.38 2.01
CA ALA A 85 0.24 3.76 2.50
C ALA A 85 1.06 4.73 1.63
N MET A 86 0.56 5.96 1.50
CA MET A 86 1.33 7.06 0.93
C MET A 86 2.31 7.65 1.96
N VAL A 87 3.23 8.48 1.48
CA VAL A 87 4.14 9.25 2.32
C VAL A 87 3.37 10.13 3.31
N GLU A 88 3.84 10.15 4.55
CA GLU A 88 3.29 11.02 5.58
C GLU A 88 3.63 12.48 5.32
N CYS A 89 2.88 13.40 5.95
CA CYS A 89 3.19 14.82 5.87
C CYS A 89 4.54 15.12 6.55
N PRO A 90 5.30 16.12 6.05
CA PRO A 90 6.53 16.57 6.70
C PRO A 90 6.29 16.97 8.15
N GLN A 91 7.05 16.38 9.06
CA GLN A 91 6.97 16.59 10.50
C GLN A 91 8.33 16.35 11.15
N ASP A 92 8.63 17.06 12.24
CA ASP A 92 9.86 16.88 13.02
C ASP A 92 9.67 15.75 14.04
N TYR A 93 10.09 14.54 13.67
CA TYR A 93 9.93 13.37 14.53
C TYR A 93 10.78 13.42 15.80
N GLU A 94 11.90 14.15 15.82
CA GLU A 94 12.72 14.25 17.03
C GLU A 94 12.03 15.14 18.06
N GLN A 95 11.45 16.25 17.61
CA GLN A 95 10.60 17.08 18.45
C GLN A 95 9.39 16.29 18.99
N ILE A 96 8.74 15.50 18.14
CA ILE A 96 7.58 14.67 18.53
C ILE A 96 7.98 13.62 19.58
N LYS A 97 9.13 12.96 19.43
CA LYS A 97 9.62 11.97 20.40
C LYS A 97 9.91 12.61 21.76
N GLU A 98 10.58 13.77 21.80
CA GLU A 98 10.88 14.41 23.08
C GLU A 98 9.60 14.83 23.78
N PHE A 99 8.62 15.36 23.04
CA PHE A 99 7.30 15.66 23.59
C PHE A 99 6.64 14.42 24.22
N PHE A 100 6.62 13.27 23.53
CA PHE A 100 6.03 12.05 24.08
C PHE A 100 6.73 11.56 25.35
N LYS A 101 8.06 11.70 25.40
CA LYS A 101 8.85 11.39 26.59
C LYS A 101 8.55 12.34 27.76
N GLU A 102 8.40 13.64 27.50
CA GLU A 102 8.03 14.62 28.53
C GLU A 102 6.68 14.32 29.16
N VAL A 103 5.70 13.85 28.38
CA VAL A 103 4.37 13.48 28.89
C VAL A 103 4.28 12.04 29.41
N GLY A 104 5.41 11.32 29.48
CA GLY A 104 5.48 9.96 30.02
C GLY A 104 4.83 8.88 29.16
N LEU A 105 4.73 9.12 27.85
CA LEU A 105 4.15 8.21 26.85
C LEU A 105 5.21 7.57 25.92
N GLY A 106 6.49 7.90 26.09
CA GLY A 106 7.62 7.44 25.27
C GLY A 106 8.38 6.26 25.86
#